data_AF-L1QPL2-F1
#
_entry.id   AF-L1QPL2-F1
#
_cell.length_a   1.000
_cell.length_b   1.000
_cell.length_c   1.000
_cell.angle_alpha   90.00
_cell.angle_beta   90.00
_cell.angle_gamma   90.00
#
_symmetry.space_group_name_H-M   'P 1'
#
loop_
_entity.id
_entity.type
_entity.pdbx_description
1 polymer ?
#
loop_
_entity_poly.entity_id
_entity_poly.type
_entity_poly.pdbx_seq_one_letter_code
_entity_poly.pdbx_strand_id
1 'polypeptide(L)'
;MRYNAGEYDVIVVGAGHAGCEAGLASARMGLKTLVCTLNLDAIGLMPCNPNIGGTAKGHLVREVDALGGEMGVNIDNTFIQSRMLNTSKGPAVHSLRAKLIEKNIKIE
;
A
#
# COMPACT_ATOMS: atom_id res chain seq x y z
N MET A 1 -25.83 29.10 -0.59
CA MET A 1 -26.11 27.66 -0.82
C MET A 1 -25.04 26.85 -0.09
N ARG A 2 -25.42 25.92 0.78
CA ARG A 2 -24.47 24.92 1.32
C ARG A 2 -24.48 23.73 0.39
N TYR A 3 -23.31 23.36 -0.13
CA TYR A 3 -23.15 22.14 -0.92
C TYR A 3 -23.31 20.92 0.02
N ASN A 4 -24.17 19.98 -0.35
CA ASN A 4 -24.35 18.72 0.36
C ASN A 4 -23.76 17.59 -0.49
N ALA A 5 -22.64 17.03 -0.06
CA ALA A 5 -21.94 15.95 -0.75
C ALA A 5 -22.49 14.54 -0.42
N GLY A 6 -23.56 14.46 0.38
CA GLY A 6 -24.08 13.22 0.94
C GLY A 6 -23.36 12.79 2.23
N GLU A 7 -23.80 11.68 2.79
CA GLU A 7 -23.25 11.09 4.03
C GLU A 7 -22.29 9.96 3.71
N TYR A 8 -21.21 9.85 4.47
CA TYR A 8 -20.18 8.80 4.37
C TYR A 8 -19.88 8.25 5.77
N ASP A 9 -19.59 6.96 5.86
CA ASP A 9 -19.21 6.32 7.12
C ASP A 9 -17.74 6.61 7.45
N VAL A 10 -16.89 6.64 6.42
CA VAL A 10 -15.44 6.86 6.53
C VAL A 10 -14.97 7.84 5.46
N ILE A 11 -14.21 8.84 5.88
CA ILE A 11 -13.53 9.77 4.96
C ILE A 11 -12.02 9.66 5.20
N VAL A 12 -11.29 9.24 4.17
CA VAL A 12 -9.83 9.14 4.17
C VAL A 12 -9.27 10.36 3.43
N VAL A 13 -8.43 11.13 4.13
CA VAL A 13 -7.78 12.31 3.55
C VAL A 13 -6.36 11.97 3.14
N GLY A 14 -6.12 11.94 1.83
CA GLY A 14 -4.86 11.56 1.19
C GLY A 14 -4.91 10.16 0.60
N ALA A 15 -4.37 10.00 -0.62
CA ALA A 15 -4.29 8.72 -1.33
C ALA A 15 -2.84 8.23 -1.49
N GLY A 16 -2.00 8.46 -0.48
CA GLY A 16 -0.69 7.80 -0.37
C GLY A 16 -0.81 6.35 0.12
N HIS A 17 0.30 5.67 0.39
CA HIS A 17 0.32 4.27 0.83
C HIS A 17 -0.66 3.95 1.96
N ALA A 18 -0.63 4.74 3.04
CA ALA A 18 -1.54 4.54 4.18
C ALA A 18 -3.01 4.83 3.82
N GLY A 19 -3.25 5.83 2.98
CA GLY A 19 -4.60 6.20 2.54
C GLY A 19 -5.23 5.17 1.62
N CYS A 20 -4.42 4.53 0.76
CA CYS A 20 -4.87 3.43 -0.09
C CYS A 20 -5.31 2.24 0.75
N GLU A 21 -4.49 1.80 1.71
CA GLU A 21 -4.85 0.69 2.61
C GLU A 21 -6.08 1.03 3.47
N ALA A 22 -6.14 2.24 4.04
CA ALA A 22 -7.28 2.67 4.84
C ALA A 22 -8.59 2.70 4.02
N GLY A 23 -8.54 3.28 2.82
CA GLY A 23 -9.70 3.38 1.94
C GLY A 23 -10.18 2.04 1.42
N LEU A 24 -9.26 1.15 1.03
CA LEU A 24 -9.57 -0.20 0.61
C LEU A 24 -10.13 -1.04 1.76
N ALA A 25 -9.54 -0.96 2.94
CA ALA A 25 -10.02 -1.69 4.12
C ALA A 25 -11.46 -1.30 4.47
N SER A 26 -11.75 0.00 4.61
CA SER A 26 -13.11 0.43 4.97
C SER A 26 -14.13 0.13 3.87
N ALA A 27 -13.77 0.27 2.60
CA ALA A 27 -14.64 -0.09 1.48
C ALA A 27 -14.93 -1.60 1.43
N ARG A 28 -13.92 -2.45 1.63
CA ARG A 28 -14.08 -3.93 1.66
C ARG A 28 -14.89 -4.42 2.85
N MET A 29 -14.90 -3.66 3.95
CA MET A 29 -15.79 -3.90 5.09
C MET A 29 -17.25 -3.49 4.85
N GLY A 30 -17.58 -2.96 3.66
CA GLY A 30 -18.94 -2.55 3.28
C GLY A 30 -19.32 -1.14 3.73
N LEU A 31 -18.38 -0.35 4.24
CA LEU A 31 -18.61 1.03 4.68
C LEU A 31 -18.58 1.98 3.48
N LYS A 32 -19.49 2.95 3.45
CA LYS A 32 -19.51 4.01 2.44
C LYS A 32 -18.32 4.93 2.64
N THR A 33 -17.27 4.66 1.88
CA THR A 33 -15.95 5.28 2.03
C THR A 33 -15.70 6.34 0.96
N LEU A 34 -15.23 7.51 1.38
CA LEU A 34 -14.69 8.55 0.50
C LEU A 34 -13.18 8.65 0.69
N VAL A 35 -12.41 8.57 -0.39
CA VAL A 35 -10.98 8.89 -0.37
C VAL A 35 -10.78 10.20 -1.13
N CYS A 36 -10.24 11.21 -0.46
CA CYS A 36 -9.93 12.49 -1.05
C CYS A 36 -8.43 12.61 -1.31
N THR A 37 -8.03 13.11 -2.47
CA THR A 37 -6.62 13.41 -2.78
C THR A 37 -6.53 14.73 -3.54
N LEU A 38 -5.39 15.41 -3.41
CA LEU A 38 -5.10 16.63 -4.15
C LEU A 38 -4.78 16.36 -5.62
N ASN A 39 -4.22 15.19 -5.92
CA ASN A 39 -3.85 14.79 -7.27
C ASN A 39 -4.14 13.29 -7.45
N LEU A 40 -4.93 12.96 -8.48
CA LEU A 40 -5.26 11.59 -8.85
C LEU A 40 -4.04 10.86 -9.48
N ASP A 41 -3.13 11.59 -10.13
CA ASP A 41 -1.91 11.02 -10.71
C ASP A 41 -0.88 10.64 -9.65
N ALA A 42 -1.06 11.09 -8.40
CA ALA A 42 -0.15 10.84 -7.28
C ALA A 42 -0.63 9.72 -6.34
N ILE A 43 -1.69 9.00 -6.70
CA ILE A 43 -2.21 7.88 -5.90
C ILE A 43 -1.14 6.78 -5.83
N GLY A 44 -0.79 6.34 -4.62
CA GLY A 44 0.19 5.26 -4.44
C GLY A 44 1.62 5.59 -4.88
N LEU A 45 1.95 6.86 -5.12
CA LEU A 45 3.28 7.29 -5.53
C LEU A 45 4.34 6.95 -4.47
N MET A 46 5.52 6.49 -4.89
CA MET A 46 6.68 6.23 -4.04
C MET A 46 7.77 7.30 -4.20
N PRO A 47 7.69 8.44 -3.47
CA PRO A 47 8.56 9.58 -3.71
C PRO A 47 10.01 9.41 -3.22
N CYS A 48 10.28 8.43 -2.35
CA CYS A 48 11.60 8.31 -1.71
C CYS A 48 12.51 7.32 -2.44
N ASN A 49 12.08 6.06 -2.55
CA ASN A 49 12.82 5.03 -3.26
C ASN A 49 11.86 3.94 -3.77
N PRO A 50 12.15 3.30 -4.92
CA PRO A 50 11.27 2.30 -5.51
C PRO A 50 11.52 0.92 -4.88
N ASN A 51 11.53 0.85 -3.55
CA ASN A 51 11.73 -0.40 -2.81
C ASN A 51 10.63 -0.60 -1.77
N ILE A 52 10.07 -1.80 -1.76
CA ILE A 52 9.14 -2.28 -0.74
C ILE A 52 9.82 -3.38 0.07
N GLY A 53 9.61 -3.38 1.38
CA GLY A 53 10.25 -4.31 2.31
C GLY A 53 11.65 -3.87 2.76
N GLY A 54 12.49 -4.86 3.10
CA GLY A 54 13.76 -4.69 3.83
C GLY A 54 13.62 -5.02 5.32
N THR A 55 14.74 -5.15 6.05
CA THR A 55 14.87 -5.84 7.35
C THR A 55 13.66 -5.79 8.29
N ALA A 56 13.07 -4.62 8.55
CA ALA A 56 11.86 -4.50 9.36
C ALA A 56 10.57 -4.40 8.52
N LYS A 57 10.63 -3.66 7.41
CA LYS A 57 9.48 -3.36 6.56
C LYS A 57 8.93 -4.60 5.84
N GLY A 58 9.75 -5.61 5.56
CA GLY A 58 9.30 -6.82 4.88
C GLY A 58 8.34 -7.65 5.74
N HIS A 59 8.49 -7.61 7.07
CA HIS A 59 7.51 -8.20 7.99
C HIS A 59 6.19 -7.44 7.95
N LEU A 60 6.23 -6.10 8.05
CA LEU A 60 5.03 -5.27 7.97
C LEU A 60 4.26 -5.46 6.66
N VAL A 61 4.94 -5.57 5.52
CA VAL A 61 4.29 -5.85 4.23
C VAL A 61 3.55 -7.20 4.28
N ARG A 62 4.16 -8.24 4.87
CA ARG A 62 3.53 -9.56 5.01
C ARG A 62 2.39 -9.56 6.02
N GLU A 63 2.48 -8.76 7.08
CA GLU A 63 1.40 -8.58 8.05
C GLU A 63 0.20 -7.88 7.42
N VAL A 64 0.43 -6.81 6.65
CA VAL A 64 -0.61 -6.11 5.89
C VAL A 64 -1.28 -7.04 4.87
N ASP A 65 -0.49 -7.80 4.12
CA ASP A 65 -0.96 -8.82 3.17
C ASP A 65 -1.84 -9.88 3.87
N ALA A 66 -1.40 -10.40 5.03
CA ALA A 66 -2.18 -11.35 5.81
C ALA A 66 -3.51 -10.78 6.34
N LEU A 67 -3.60 -9.46 6.55
CA LEU A 67 -4.82 -8.76 6.92
C LEU A 67 -5.73 -8.43 5.72
N GLY A 68 -5.32 -8.77 4.50
CA GLY A 68 -6.07 -8.49 3.27
C GLY A 68 -5.81 -7.10 2.68
N GLY A 69 -4.69 -6.47 3.03
CA GLY A 69 -4.22 -5.24 2.41
C GLY A 69 -3.55 -5.48 1.06
N GLU A 70 -3.35 -4.42 0.29
CA GLU A 70 -2.93 -4.50 -1.12
C GLU A 70 -1.43 -4.32 -1.36
N MET A 71 -0.66 -3.86 -0.37
CA MET A 71 0.76 -3.59 -0.53
C MET A 71 1.56 -4.81 -1.00
N GLY A 72 1.23 -6.01 -0.48
CA GLY A 72 1.85 -7.28 -0.86
C GLY A 72 1.52 -7.70 -2.30
N VAL A 73 0.24 -7.65 -2.65
CA VAL A 73 -0.25 -7.98 -4.00
C VAL A 73 0.32 -7.02 -5.05
N ASN A 74 0.29 -5.72 -4.77
CA ASN A 74 0.79 -4.70 -5.67
C ASN A 74 2.30 -4.81 -5.94
N ILE A 75 3.10 -5.13 -4.92
CA ILE A 75 4.53 -5.32 -5.15
C ILE A 75 4.79 -6.58 -5.97
N ASP A 76 4.07 -7.68 -5.73
CA ASP A 76 4.21 -8.93 -6.47
C ASP A 76 3.92 -8.77 -7.97
N ASN A 77 3.01 -7.86 -8.33
CA ASN A 77 2.69 -7.54 -9.73
C ASN A 77 3.67 -6.56 -10.40
N THR A 78 4.47 -5.81 -9.64
CA THR A 78 5.25 -4.68 -10.16
C THR A 78 6.76 -4.79 -9.97
N PHE A 79 7.23 -5.73 -9.15
CA PHE A 79 8.66 -5.85 -8.89
C PHE A 79 9.44 -6.31 -10.12
N ILE A 80 10.65 -5.78 -10.27
CA ILE A 80 11.65 -6.24 -11.24
C ILE A 80 12.74 -7.08 -10.58
N GLN A 81 12.91 -6.95 -9.27
CA GLN A 81 13.89 -7.70 -8.51
C GLN A 81 13.36 -7.95 -7.11
N SER A 82 13.51 -9.18 -6.64
CA SER A 82 13.23 -9.56 -5.26
C SER A 82 14.45 -10.23 -4.64
N ARG A 83 14.72 -9.94 -3.37
CA ARG A 83 15.84 -10.52 -2.61
C ARG A 83 15.44 -10.77 -1.16
N MET A 84 15.74 -11.96 -0.67
CA MET A 84 15.70 -12.26 0.76
C MET A 84 16.95 -11.72 1.45
N LEU A 85 16.75 -10.94 2.52
CA LEU A 85 17.82 -10.41 3.36
C LEU A 85 18.08 -11.32 4.57
N ASN A 86 19.28 -11.23 5.14
CA ASN A 86 19.71 -11.96 6.35
C ASN A 86 19.62 -13.49 6.27
N THR A 87 19.76 -14.07 5.07
CA THR A 87 19.67 -15.52 4.85
C THR A 87 20.69 -16.36 5.64
N SER A 88 21.78 -15.74 6.12
CA SER A 88 22.80 -16.38 6.95
C SER A 88 22.51 -16.34 8.45
N LYS A 89 21.44 -15.67 8.91
CA LYS A 89 21.15 -15.42 10.33
C LYS A 89 19.91 -16.16 10.86
N GLY A 90 19.36 -17.06 10.05
CA GLY A 90 18.21 -17.91 10.39
C GLY A 90 16.84 -17.28 10.09
N PRO A 91 15.78 -18.10 9.99
CA PRO A 91 14.49 -17.68 9.44
C PRO A 91 13.80 -16.53 10.17
N ALA A 92 14.00 -16.42 11.48
CA ALA A 92 13.34 -15.41 12.32
C ALA A 92 13.70 -13.97 11.93
N VAL A 93 14.85 -13.75 11.28
CA VAL A 93 15.31 -12.41 10.87
C VAL A 93 15.35 -12.24 9.35
N HIS A 94 14.82 -13.23 8.62
CA HIS A 94 14.66 -13.14 7.18
C HIS A 94 13.64 -12.08 6.83
N SER A 95 13.97 -11.22 5.88
CA SER A 95 13.03 -10.21 5.40
C SER A 95 13.15 -10.05 3.89
N LEU A 96 12.02 -10.03 3.22
CA LEU A 96 11.95 -9.80 1.79
C LEU A 96 12.15 -8.31 1.48
N ARG A 97 12.87 -8.03 0.40
CA ARG A 97 12.97 -6.70 -0.20
C ARG A 97 12.77 -6.84 -1.70
N ALA A 98 11.83 -6.07 -2.23
CA ALA A 98 11.54 -6.00 -3.65
C ALA A 98 11.80 -4.59 -4.17
N LYS A 99 12.36 -4.51 -5.37
CA LYS A 99 12.55 -3.29 -6.14
C LYS A 99 11.59 -3.33 -7.33
N LEU A 100 10.91 -2.22 -7.59
CA LEU A 100 10.08 -2.05 -8.77
C LEU A 100 10.65 -0.96 -9.69
N ILE A 101 10.12 -0.86 -10.90
CA ILE A 101 10.33 0.30 -11.77
C ILE A 101 9.15 1.24 -11.55
N GLU A 102 9.44 2.53 -11.39
CA GLU A 102 8.45 3.59 -11.29
C GLU A 102 7.69 3.72 -12.62
N LYS A 103 6.70 2.85 -12.82
CA LYS A 103 5.68 2.93 -13.86
C LYS A 103 4.34 2.78 -13.16
N ASN A 104 3.37 3.62 -13.56
CA ASN A 104 2.01 3.71 -13.04
C ASN A 104 1.54 2.44 -12.30
N ILE A 105 1.70 2.45 -10.97
CA ILE A 105 1.14 1.41 -10.12
C ILE A 105 -0.37 1.64 -10.17
N LYS A 106 -1.06 0.81 -10.97
CA LYS A 106 -2.51 0.77 -10.96
C LYS A 106 -2.90 -0.02 -9.73
N ILE A 107 -3.47 0.68 -8.76
CA ILE A 107 -4.24 0.05 -7.70
C ILE A 107 -5.58 -0.27 -8.36
N GLU A 108 -5.80 -1.54 -8.73
CA GLU A 108 -7.08 -2.05 -9.25
C GLU A 108 -7.97 -2.55 -8.10
#